data_AF-A0A1Q2YGS2-F1
#
_entry.id   AF-A0A1Q2YGS2-F1
#
_cell.length_a   1.000
_cell.length_b   1.000
_cell.length_c   1.000
_cell.angle_alpha   90.00
_cell.angle_beta   90.00
_cell.angle_gamma   90.00
#
_symmetry.space_group_name_H-M   'P 1'
#
loop_
_entity.id
_entity.type
_entity.pdbx_description
1 polymer ?
#
loop_
_entity_poly.entity_id
_entity_poly.type
_entity_poly.pdbx_seq_one_letter_code
_entity_poly.pdbx_strand_id
1 'polypeptide(L)'
;MKLSSLIILAAGFVSAAAALPVKLQKRNSRWDYESNALYGVNIGGWLVLEPYITPSLFEAFGGDDSTKPIDEYHFCQAYGADQASEALGWCEKYNLKAWIDLHGVPGSQNGFDNSGLRDEIDWQTTEGYVQVTTSVLSQIAQKYSGDDYSDVVIGIELVNEPLGPALDADQLVDYYNDGYEIVRNEGDVPVIIHDAFFQFNHYWDNVLNTQIDPSVWDVILDHHHYQIFSVGELQRSTDDHVSFACNIGWQESGEYHSTLCGEWTAALTDCAKWLNGMARGARYDATYQNDQAIGSCDNLFVANYDYFTDEEVRSTYRRYVEAQMDAYTFGKMNGWVFWCWKTENLIEWDFKQLVSLNIIPQPLTAREYWNQCGYIQY
;
A
#
# COMPACT_ATOMS: atom_id res chain seq x y z
N MET A 1 -21.38 71.54 47.15
CA MET A 1 -20.63 70.28 46.95
C MET A 1 -21.53 69.10 47.28
N LYS A 2 -22.13 68.47 46.27
CA LYS A 2 -22.62 67.08 46.32
C LYS A 2 -22.15 66.45 45.02
N LEU A 3 -21.12 65.60 45.09
CA LEU A 3 -20.72 64.77 43.96
C LEU A 3 -21.54 63.49 44.00
N SER A 4 -22.26 63.24 42.92
CA SER A 4 -22.85 61.96 42.55
C SER A 4 -22.40 61.67 41.12
N SER A 5 -21.59 60.63 40.92
CA SER A 5 -21.22 60.12 39.59
C SER A 5 -20.91 58.62 39.76
N LEU A 6 -21.88 57.76 39.44
CA LEU A 6 -22.05 57.04 38.16
C LEU A 6 -20.94 56.01 37.91
N ILE A 7 -21.26 54.75 38.18
CA ILE A 7 -20.51 53.57 37.74
C ILE A 7 -20.92 53.28 36.29
N ILE A 8 -19.97 53.33 35.37
CA ILE A 8 -20.16 52.90 33.97
C ILE A 8 -19.77 51.42 33.89
N LEU A 9 -20.73 50.53 33.62
CA LEU A 9 -20.45 49.18 33.14
C LEU A 9 -20.03 49.26 31.67
N ALA A 10 -18.79 48.91 31.37
CA ALA A 10 -18.34 48.68 30.00
C ALA A 10 -18.75 47.27 29.57
N ALA A 11 -19.67 47.17 28.60
CA ALA A 11 -19.97 45.93 27.90
C ALA A 11 -18.80 45.60 26.96
N GLY A 12 -18.07 44.53 27.24
CA GLY A 12 -17.03 44.01 26.36
C GLY A 12 -17.66 43.33 25.15
N PHE A 13 -17.47 43.89 23.96
CA PHE A 13 -17.68 43.18 22.70
C PHE A 13 -16.55 42.16 22.52
N VAL A 14 -16.88 40.87 22.58
CA VAL A 14 -16.00 39.81 22.11
C VAL A 14 -16.09 39.82 20.58
N SER A 15 -15.06 40.36 19.92
CA SER A 15 -14.85 40.15 18.49
C SER A 15 -14.39 38.71 18.31
N ALA A 16 -15.21 37.90 17.62
CA ALA A 16 -14.74 36.66 17.04
C ALA A 16 -13.67 37.02 16.01
N ALA A 17 -12.40 36.83 16.36
CA ALA A 17 -11.33 36.87 15.39
C ALA A 17 -11.55 35.69 14.45
N ALA A 18 -11.93 35.97 13.21
CA ALA A 18 -11.85 34.98 12.15
C ALA A 18 -10.38 34.53 12.08
N ALA A 19 -10.13 33.24 12.35
CA ALA A 19 -8.80 32.66 12.17
C ALA A 19 -8.38 32.92 10.71
N LEU A 20 -7.28 33.64 10.53
CA LEU A 20 -6.68 33.79 9.21
C LEU A 20 -6.29 32.39 8.73
N PRO A 21 -6.53 32.03 7.46
CA PRO A 21 -6.06 30.74 6.93
C PRO A 21 -4.56 30.66 7.12
N VAL A 22 -4.12 29.61 7.82
CA VAL A 22 -2.69 29.32 8.01
C VAL A 22 -2.10 29.10 6.63
N LYS A 23 -1.19 29.98 6.20
CA LYS A 23 -0.41 29.73 4.99
C LYS A 23 0.62 28.66 5.32
N LEU A 24 0.36 27.42 4.89
CA LEU A 24 1.34 26.34 4.95
C LEU A 24 2.58 26.77 4.16
N GLN A 25 3.76 26.60 4.76
CA GLN A 25 5.04 26.82 4.09
C GLN A 25 5.67 25.47 3.79
N LYS A 26 5.93 25.19 2.51
CA LYS A 26 6.68 24.01 2.08
C LYS A 26 8.06 24.02 2.74
N ARG A 27 8.34 23.03 3.59
CA ARG A 27 9.68 22.73 4.12
C ARG A 27 10.38 21.77 3.14
N ASN A 28 11.70 21.57 3.29
CA ASN A 28 12.40 20.60 2.46
C ASN A 28 11.83 19.21 2.76
N SER A 29 11.36 18.51 1.72
CA SER A 29 10.78 17.18 1.85
C SER A 29 11.77 16.19 2.46
N ARG A 30 11.27 15.26 3.27
CA ARG A 30 12.07 14.22 3.95
C ARG A 30 12.70 13.23 2.96
N TRP A 31 12.12 13.13 1.77
CA TRP A 31 12.63 12.40 0.62
C TRP A 31 12.28 13.18 -0.65
N ASP A 32 13.23 13.29 -1.58
CA ASP A 32 12.96 13.90 -2.88
C ASP A 32 12.43 12.82 -3.83
N TYR A 33 11.09 12.67 -3.82
CA TYR A 33 10.36 11.76 -4.72
C TYR A 33 10.50 12.15 -6.19
N GLU A 34 10.76 13.42 -6.53
CA GLU A 34 10.88 13.85 -7.93
C GLU A 34 12.21 13.40 -8.56
N SER A 35 13.27 13.27 -7.75
CA SER A 35 14.62 12.98 -8.26
C SER A 35 15.14 11.58 -7.90
N ASN A 36 14.54 10.88 -6.93
CA ASN A 36 15.08 9.61 -6.43
C ASN A 36 14.05 8.48 -6.50
N ALA A 37 14.44 7.40 -7.16
CA ALA A 37 13.71 6.14 -7.12
C ALA A 37 13.82 5.48 -5.73
N LEU A 38 12.70 5.01 -5.21
CA LEU A 38 12.58 4.24 -3.99
C LEU A 38 12.59 2.74 -4.34
N TYR A 39 13.45 1.97 -3.66
CA TYR A 39 13.47 0.51 -3.77
C TYR A 39 13.22 -0.07 -2.38
N GLY A 40 12.02 -0.60 -2.17
CA GLY A 40 11.54 -1.03 -0.86
C GLY A 40 11.03 -2.46 -0.85
N VAL A 41 10.70 -2.92 0.36
CA VAL A 41 9.98 -4.16 0.62
C VAL A 41 8.94 -3.90 1.70
N ASN A 42 7.75 -4.48 1.54
CA ASN A 42 6.71 -4.44 2.57
C ASN A 42 7.07 -5.39 3.71
N ILE A 43 6.75 -4.98 4.94
CA ILE A 43 6.84 -5.82 6.13
C ILE A 43 5.46 -6.39 6.45
N GLY A 44 4.82 -6.96 5.42
CA GLY A 44 3.50 -7.59 5.47
C GLY A 44 3.46 -8.78 6.43
N GLY A 45 2.27 -9.08 6.96
CA GLY A 45 2.09 -10.16 7.94
C GLY A 45 2.68 -9.91 9.34
N TRP A 46 3.18 -8.71 9.65
CA TRP A 46 3.75 -8.38 10.97
C TRP A 46 2.75 -7.71 11.92
N LEU A 47 2.29 -6.50 11.57
CA LEU A 47 1.34 -5.72 12.38
C LEU A 47 -0.10 -5.90 11.92
N VAL A 48 -0.28 -6.37 10.68
CA VAL A 48 -1.53 -6.92 10.17
C VAL A 48 -1.28 -8.36 9.73
N LEU A 49 -1.99 -9.32 10.31
CA LEU A 49 -1.81 -10.74 10.05
C LEU A 49 -2.52 -11.16 8.77
N GLU A 50 -1.74 -11.71 7.84
CA GLU A 50 -2.27 -12.33 6.62
C GLU A 50 -2.02 -13.84 6.65
N PRO A 51 -3.08 -14.67 6.51
CA PRO A 51 -2.97 -16.11 6.61
C PRO A 51 -1.95 -16.75 5.67
N TYR A 52 -1.74 -16.21 4.45
CA TYR A 52 -0.78 -16.78 3.51
C TYR A 52 0.67 -16.40 3.82
N ILE A 53 0.94 -15.27 4.49
CA ILE A 53 2.29 -14.85 4.87
C ILE A 53 2.79 -15.65 6.09
N THR A 54 1.93 -15.83 7.10
CA THR A 54 2.24 -16.51 8.37
C THR A 54 1.26 -17.65 8.70
N PRO A 55 1.13 -18.67 7.81
CA PRO A 55 0.14 -19.74 7.98
C PRO A 55 0.28 -20.50 9.31
N SER A 56 1.49 -20.61 9.87
CA SER A 56 1.72 -21.32 11.14
C SER A 56 0.93 -20.74 12.33
N LEU A 57 0.67 -19.42 12.35
CA LEU A 57 -0.11 -18.76 13.40
C LEU A 57 -1.58 -19.20 13.37
N PHE A 58 -2.11 -19.41 12.17
CA PHE A 58 -3.50 -19.84 11.95
C PHE A 58 -3.65 -21.36 12.09
N GLU A 59 -2.65 -22.14 11.65
CA GLU A 59 -2.63 -23.59 11.82
C GLU A 59 -2.58 -24.03 13.30
N ALA A 60 -2.03 -23.18 14.19
CA ALA A 60 -1.96 -23.43 15.62
C ALA A 60 -3.32 -23.61 16.32
N PHE A 61 -4.42 -23.12 15.74
CA PHE A 61 -5.77 -23.27 16.28
C PHE A 61 -6.31 -24.72 16.18
N GLY A 62 -5.64 -25.61 15.43
CA GLY A 62 -6.09 -26.98 15.19
C GLY A 62 -7.41 -27.04 14.41
N GLY A 63 -7.99 -28.24 14.25
CA GLY A 63 -9.26 -28.41 13.55
C GLY A 63 -9.18 -28.24 12.02
N ASP A 64 -10.34 -28.25 11.37
CA ASP A 64 -10.49 -28.01 9.94
C ASP A 64 -10.37 -26.50 9.63
N ASP A 65 -10.00 -26.14 8.40
CA ASP A 65 -9.85 -24.74 7.96
C ASP A 65 -11.13 -23.92 8.17
N SER A 66 -12.30 -24.57 8.14
CA SER A 66 -13.61 -23.96 8.43
C SER A 66 -13.81 -23.48 9.87
N THR A 67 -12.91 -23.84 10.78
CA THR A 67 -13.01 -23.54 12.23
C THR A 67 -11.94 -22.57 12.74
N LYS A 68 -11.01 -22.16 11.89
CA LYS A 68 -9.89 -21.28 12.24
C LYS A 68 -10.28 -19.81 12.07
N PRO A 69 -9.66 -18.87 12.81
CA PRO A 69 -9.80 -17.44 12.54
C PRO A 69 -9.43 -17.12 11.10
N ILE A 70 -10.24 -16.33 10.40
CA ILE A 70 -10.09 -16.10 8.96
C ILE A 70 -9.35 -14.80 8.60
N ASP A 71 -9.13 -13.94 9.59
CA ASP A 71 -8.47 -12.64 9.49
C ASP A 71 -7.91 -12.24 10.87
N GLU A 72 -7.27 -11.07 10.94
CA GLU A 72 -6.75 -10.55 12.20
C GLU A 72 -7.86 -10.22 13.21
N TYR A 73 -9.03 -9.70 12.83
CA TYR A 73 -10.08 -9.36 13.81
C TYR A 73 -10.51 -10.60 14.61
N HIS A 74 -10.69 -11.74 13.94
CA HIS A 74 -11.00 -13.01 14.58
C HIS A 74 -9.81 -13.57 15.37
N PHE A 75 -8.57 -13.26 14.98
CA PHE A 75 -7.35 -13.64 15.70
C PHE A 75 -7.09 -12.78 16.95
N CYS A 76 -7.23 -11.46 16.85
CA CYS A 76 -6.98 -10.46 17.90
C CYS A 76 -8.09 -10.40 18.97
N GLN A 77 -9.24 -11.03 18.75
CA GLN A 77 -10.10 -11.49 19.86
C GLN A 77 -9.33 -12.39 20.86
N ALA A 78 -8.11 -12.87 20.50
CA ALA A 78 -7.22 -13.61 21.37
C ALA A 78 -6.01 -12.81 21.95
N TYR A 79 -5.37 -11.82 21.30
CA TYR A 79 -4.16 -11.10 21.80
C TYR A 79 -3.92 -9.69 21.16
N GLY A 80 -3.02 -8.82 21.71
CA GLY A 80 -2.89 -7.35 21.41
C GLY A 80 -1.49 -6.76 21.04
N ALA A 81 -1.32 -5.41 21.09
CA ALA A 81 -0.70 -4.56 20.04
C ALA A 81 0.67 -3.81 20.26
N ASP A 82 1.65 -4.28 21.05
CA ASP A 82 2.84 -3.46 21.43
C ASP A 82 4.11 -3.49 20.49
N GLN A 83 4.01 -3.74 19.18
CA GLN A 83 5.20 -4.07 18.35
C GLN A 83 5.71 -2.99 17.36
N ALA A 84 4.89 -2.00 16.97
CA ALA A 84 5.21 -1.09 15.86
C ALA A 84 6.41 -0.14 16.09
N SER A 85 6.67 0.28 17.34
CA SER A 85 7.72 1.28 17.62
C SER A 85 9.15 0.74 17.60
N GLU A 86 9.35 -0.58 17.68
CA GLU A 86 10.69 -1.18 17.58
C GLU A 86 11.21 -1.19 16.13
N ALA A 87 10.30 -1.35 15.15
CA ALA A 87 10.59 -1.36 13.72
C ALA A 87 11.32 -0.10 13.25
N LEU A 88 10.80 1.08 13.63
CA LEU A 88 11.31 2.37 13.19
C LEU A 88 12.73 2.64 13.71
N GLY A 89 13.05 2.15 14.92
CA GLY A 89 14.41 2.21 15.45
C GLY A 89 15.40 1.37 14.64
N TRP A 90 14.97 0.26 14.01
CA TRP A 90 15.82 -0.49 13.09
C TRP A 90 16.00 0.26 11.76
N CYS A 91 14.97 0.94 11.26
CA CYS A 91 15.11 1.74 10.05
C CYS A 91 16.15 2.84 10.21
N GLU A 92 16.11 3.60 11.31
CA GLU A 92 17.15 4.60 11.63
C GLU A 92 18.54 3.97 11.66
N LYS A 93 18.70 2.86 12.41
CA LYS A 93 19.99 2.17 12.59
C LYS A 93 20.61 1.70 11.28
N TYR A 94 19.80 1.25 10.34
CA TYR A 94 20.26 0.72 9.05
C TYR A 94 20.12 1.69 7.89
N ASN A 95 19.82 2.96 8.16
CA ASN A 95 19.60 4.00 7.15
C ASN A 95 18.53 3.62 6.12
N LEU A 96 17.45 2.99 6.59
CA LEU A 96 16.22 2.71 5.83
C LEU A 96 15.19 3.81 6.12
N LYS A 97 14.32 4.03 5.15
CA LYS A 97 13.16 4.92 5.27
C LYS A 97 11.89 4.08 5.45
N ALA A 98 10.82 4.70 5.94
CA ALA A 98 9.56 4.02 6.22
C ALA A 98 8.35 4.84 5.73
N TRP A 99 7.35 4.11 5.24
CA TRP A 99 5.96 4.56 5.19
C TRP A 99 5.23 4.02 6.42
N ILE A 100 4.34 4.83 6.98
CA ILE A 100 3.35 4.36 7.94
C ILE A 100 2.04 4.24 7.21
N ASP A 101 1.56 3.02 7.03
CA ASP A 101 0.33 2.73 6.30
C ASP A 101 -0.79 2.31 7.26
N LEU A 102 -1.96 2.96 7.12
CA LEU A 102 -3.19 2.59 7.80
C LEU A 102 -3.88 1.47 7.02
N HIS A 103 -3.38 0.26 7.23
CA HIS A 103 -3.69 -0.89 6.38
C HIS A 103 -5.13 -1.45 6.55
N GLY A 104 -5.79 -1.15 7.67
CA GLY A 104 -7.15 -1.60 7.97
C GLY A 104 -7.93 -0.58 8.79
N VAL A 105 -9.21 -0.38 8.45
CA VAL A 105 -10.08 0.60 9.10
C VAL A 105 -11.37 -0.05 9.63
N PRO A 106 -12.06 0.54 10.62
CA PRO A 106 -13.29 -0.02 11.17
C PRO A 106 -14.35 -0.30 10.08
N GLY A 107 -14.91 -1.51 10.11
CA GLY A 107 -15.88 -1.97 9.12
C GLY A 107 -15.28 -2.43 7.79
N SER A 108 -13.95 -2.37 7.64
CA SER A 108 -13.21 -2.65 6.40
C SER A 108 -13.53 -1.72 5.23
N GLN A 109 -12.47 -1.28 4.57
CA GLN A 109 -12.52 -0.47 3.36
C GLN A 109 -12.65 -1.31 2.07
N ASN A 110 -12.46 -2.64 2.14
CA ASN A 110 -12.38 -3.49 0.95
C ASN A 110 -12.91 -4.92 1.11
N GLY A 111 -13.18 -5.38 2.33
CA GLY A 111 -13.64 -6.74 2.61
C GLY A 111 -12.58 -7.82 2.36
N PHE A 112 -11.31 -7.44 2.21
CA PHE A 112 -10.20 -8.37 2.12
C PHE A 112 -9.73 -8.74 3.53
N ASP A 113 -9.11 -9.92 3.69
CA ASP A 113 -8.58 -10.33 4.99
C ASP A 113 -7.40 -9.45 5.45
N ASN A 114 -6.63 -8.89 4.51
CA ASN A 114 -5.58 -7.91 4.78
C ASN A 114 -6.10 -6.61 5.44
N SER A 115 -7.39 -6.28 5.36
CA SER A 115 -7.96 -5.16 6.13
C SER A 115 -8.21 -5.49 7.61
N GLY A 116 -8.05 -6.77 7.97
CA GLY A 116 -8.38 -7.32 9.28
C GLY A 116 -9.83 -7.80 9.41
N LEU A 117 -10.74 -7.48 8.48
CA LEU A 117 -12.14 -7.94 8.51
C LEU A 117 -12.60 -8.32 7.10
N ARG A 118 -12.65 -9.64 6.84
CA ARG A 118 -13.00 -10.16 5.51
C ARG A 118 -14.52 -10.16 5.27
N ASP A 119 -14.91 -9.99 4.01
CA ASP A 119 -16.25 -10.14 3.46
C ASP A 119 -17.29 -9.06 3.90
N GLU A 120 -16.85 -8.04 4.64
CA GLU A 120 -17.67 -6.89 5.06
C GLU A 120 -17.06 -5.59 4.50
N ILE A 121 -17.90 -4.62 4.08
CA ILE A 121 -17.46 -3.29 3.62
C ILE A 121 -18.43 -2.26 4.19
N ASP A 122 -18.19 -1.88 5.44
CA ASP A 122 -19.08 -1.04 6.24
C ASP A 122 -18.45 0.30 6.64
N TRP A 123 -17.21 0.56 6.20
CA TRP A 123 -16.43 1.73 6.60
C TRP A 123 -17.15 3.07 6.41
N GLN A 124 -17.79 3.27 5.25
CA GLN A 124 -18.53 4.51 4.94
C GLN A 124 -20.02 4.45 5.31
N THR A 125 -20.59 3.25 5.47
CA THR A 125 -22.03 3.07 5.70
C THR A 125 -22.40 3.10 7.18
N THR A 126 -21.45 2.78 8.07
CA THR A 126 -21.68 2.78 9.52
C THR A 126 -21.30 4.11 10.15
N GLU A 127 -22.27 4.73 10.83
CA GLU A 127 -22.07 5.99 11.54
C GLU A 127 -20.91 5.89 12.54
N GLY A 128 -19.94 6.79 12.43
CA GLY A 128 -18.81 6.88 13.35
C GLY A 128 -17.51 6.24 12.83
N TYR A 129 -17.56 5.33 11.86
CA TYR A 129 -16.36 4.57 11.44
C TYR A 129 -15.31 5.44 10.74
N VAL A 130 -15.73 6.31 9.81
CA VAL A 130 -14.83 7.30 9.20
C VAL A 130 -14.25 8.26 10.27
N GLN A 131 -15.05 8.67 11.26
CA GLN A 131 -14.59 9.54 12.35
C GLN A 131 -13.56 8.87 13.26
N VAL A 132 -13.72 7.57 13.54
CA VAL A 132 -12.71 6.79 14.25
C VAL A 132 -11.43 6.70 13.42
N THR A 133 -11.56 6.46 12.11
CA THR A 133 -10.43 6.39 11.18
C THR A 133 -9.62 7.68 11.16
N THR A 134 -10.27 8.83 11.01
CA THR A 134 -9.59 10.14 11.06
C THR A 134 -8.99 10.45 12.43
N SER A 135 -9.61 9.98 13.52
CA SER A 135 -9.04 10.10 14.87
C SER A 135 -7.79 9.24 15.07
N VAL A 136 -7.72 8.06 14.46
CA VAL A 136 -6.52 7.20 14.44
C VAL A 136 -5.44 7.84 13.58
N LEU A 137 -5.79 8.31 12.39
CA LEU A 137 -4.87 9.02 11.49
C LEU A 137 -4.26 10.26 12.17
N SER A 138 -5.05 11.03 12.93
CA SER A 138 -4.55 12.16 13.71
C SER A 138 -3.52 11.74 14.76
N GLN A 139 -3.71 10.60 15.43
CA GLN A 139 -2.74 10.06 16.39
C GLN A 139 -1.45 9.58 15.68
N ILE A 140 -1.59 8.95 14.51
CA ILE A 140 -0.47 8.54 13.66
C ILE A 140 0.34 9.78 13.24
N ALA A 141 -0.32 10.80 12.71
CA ALA A 141 0.31 12.05 12.28
C ALA A 141 1.00 12.77 13.45
N GLN A 142 0.35 12.90 14.61
CA GLN A 142 0.94 13.49 15.81
C GLN A 142 2.22 12.78 16.25
N LYS A 143 2.25 11.45 16.15
CA LYS A 143 3.38 10.64 16.59
C LYS A 143 4.53 10.66 15.58
N TYR A 144 4.25 10.51 14.30
CA TYR A 144 5.26 10.21 13.28
C TYR A 144 5.62 11.41 12.39
N SER A 145 4.88 12.52 12.46
CA SER A 145 5.24 13.77 11.79
C SER A 145 6.20 14.65 12.58
N GLY A 146 6.51 14.31 13.84
CA GLY A 146 7.47 15.06 14.65
C GLY A 146 8.92 14.90 14.21
N ASP A 147 9.79 15.78 14.75
CA ASP A 147 11.24 15.78 14.47
C ASP A 147 11.93 14.45 14.85
N ASP A 148 11.39 13.72 15.84
CA ASP A 148 11.93 12.42 16.27
C ASP A 148 11.94 11.36 15.16
N TYR A 149 11.14 11.53 14.10
CA TYR A 149 11.04 10.60 12.97
C TYR A 149 11.32 11.26 11.62
N SER A 150 11.79 12.52 11.57
CA SER A 150 11.99 13.25 10.32
C SER A 150 13.01 12.63 9.39
N ASP A 151 13.97 11.88 9.95
CA ASP A 151 15.01 11.19 9.19
C ASP A 151 14.60 9.79 8.73
N VAL A 152 13.44 9.26 9.16
CA VAL A 152 13.01 7.89 8.88
C VAL A 152 11.67 7.84 8.14
N VAL A 153 10.65 8.53 8.65
CA VAL A 153 9.29 8.48 8.10
C VAL A 153 9.19 9.45 6.93
N ILE A 154 8.98 8.90 5.73
CA ILE A 154 8.93 9.64 4.46
C ILE A 154 7.56 9.56 3.77
N GLY A 155 6.56 9.02 4.46
CA GLY A 155 5.19 8.92 3.98
C GLY A 155 4.26 8.44 5.08
N ILE A 156 3.04 9.00 5.10
CA ILE A 156 1.90 8.43 5.82
C ILE A 156 0.82 8.14 4.78
N GLU A 157 0.45 6.87 4.66
CA GLU A 157 -0.63 6.45 3.79
C GLU A 157 -1.95 6.48 4.53
N LEU A 158 -2.92 7.16 3.91
CA LEU A 158 -4.18 7.49 4.58
C LEU A 158 -5.06 6.27 4.81
N VAL A 159 -5.06 5.32 3.88
CA VAL A 159 -5.74 4.03 3.97
C VAL A 159 -5.27 3.15 2.82
N ASN A 160 -4.92 1.91 3.12
CA ASN A 160 -4.57 0.91 2.12
C ASN A 160 -5.80 0.45 1.33
N GLU A 161 -5.67 0.29 0.01
CA GLU A 161 -6.63 -0.44 -0.83
C GLU A 161 -8.13 -0.20 -0.57
N PRO A 162 -8.65 1.04 -0.44
CA PRO A 162 -10.10 1.23 -0.38
C PRO A 162 -10.72 0.72 -1.69
N LEU A 163 -11.72 -0.17 -1.60
CA LEU A 163 -12.33 -0.79 -2.79
C LEU A 163 -13.27 0.20 -3.48
N GLY A 164 -12.70 1.16 -4.21
CA GLY A 164 -13.41 2.26 -4.86
C GLY A 164 -14.72 1.87 -5.57
N PRO A 165 -14.76 0.79 -6.37
CA PRO A 165 -16.00 0.33 -7.02
C PRO A 165 -17.14 -0.09 -6.06
N ALA A 166 -16.85 -0.38 -4.81
CA ALA A 166 -17.81 -0.75 -3.76
C ALA A 166 -18.10 0.38 -2.76
N LEU A 167 -17.38 1.51 -2.87
CA LEU A 167 -17.48 2.67 -1.99
C LEU A 167 -18.17 3.85 -2.68
N ASP A 168 -18.57 4.84 -1.88
CA ASP A 168 -18.94 6.16 -2.36
C ASP A 168 -17.67 6.96 -2.67
N ALA A 169 -17.45 7.23 -3.96
CA ALA A 169 -16.26 7.89 -4.46
C ALA A 169 -16.14 9.35 -4.00
N ASP A 170 -17.26 10.08 -3.86
CA ASP A 170 -17.23 11.46 -3.40
C ASP A 170 -16.83 11.50 -1.91
N GLN A 171 -17.36 10.59 -1.10
CA GLN A 171 -16.96 10.45 0.30
C GLN A 171 -15.50 10.01 0.46
N LEU A 172 -14.97 9.20 -0.46
CA LEU A 172 -13.56 8.82 -0.46
C LEU A 172 -12.66 10.01 -0.80
N VAL A 173 -13.05 10.85 -1.76
CA VAL A 173 -12.35 12.10 -2.07
C VAL A 173 -12.38 13.06 -0.88
N ASP A 174 -13.53 13.20 -0.21
CA ASP A 174 -13.65 13.99 1.02
C ASP A 174 -12.71 13.46 2.11
N TYR A 175 -12.64 12.13 2.31
CA TYR A 175 -11.72 11.50 3.25
C TYR A 175 -10.24 11.81 2.93
N TYR A 176 -9.82 11.73 1.66
CA TYR A 176 -8.46 12.07 1.27
C TYR A 176 -8.11 13.53 1.51
N ASN A 177 -9.04 14.46 1.24
CA ASN A 177 -8.84 15.87 1.55
C ASN A 177 -8.72 16.12 3.07
N ASP A 178 -9.61 15.52 3.86
CA ASP A 178 -9.56 15.62 5.32
C ASP A 178 -8.28 15.01 5.90
N GLY A 179 -7.88 13.83 5.41
CA GLY A 179 -6.65 13.15 5.83
C GLY A 179 -5.39 13.94 5.47
N TYR A 180 -5.35 14.57 4.29
CA TYR A 180 -4.29 15.49 3.91
C TYR A 180 -4.15 16.65 4.91
N GLU A 181 -5.27 17.30 5.26
CA GLU A 181 -5.26 18.39 6.24
C GLU A 181 -4.85 17.90 7.64
N ILE A 182 -5.28 16.73 8.07
CA ILE A 182 -4.86 16.12 9.34
C ILE A 182 -3.34 15.96 9.39
N VAL A 183 -2.73 15.39 8.35
CA VAL A 183 -1.26 15.19 8.32
C VAL A 183 -0.54 16.53 8.23
N ARG A 184 -1.03 17.48 7.43
CA ARG A 184 -0.42 18.82 7.26
C ARG A 184 -0.49 19.68 8.51
N ASN A 185 -1.51 19.50 9.35
CA ASN A 185 -1.62 20.21 10.63
C ASN A 185 -0.53 19.78 11.62
N GLU A 186 0.01 18.56 11.49
CA GLU A 186 1.03 18.02 12.39
C GLU A 186 2.46 18.18 11.84
N GLY A 187 2.64 18.25 10.52
CA GLY A 187 3.96 18.46 9.95
C GLY A 187 4.06 18.39 8.43
N ASP A 188 5.25 18.05 7.96
CA ASP A 188 5.65 18.07 6.55
C ASP A 188 5.87 16.69 5.93
N VAL A 189 5.39 15.63 6.59
CA VAL A 189 5.47 14.27 6.05
C VAL A 189 4.66 14.19 4.74
N PRO A 190 5.20 13.61 3.67
CA PRO A 190 4.44 13.34 2.45
C PRO A 190 3.18 12.52 2.74
N VAL A 191 2.07 12.89 2.08
CA VAL A 191 0.79 12.19 2.21
C VAL A 191 0.68 11.21 1.06
N ILE A 192 0.43 9.94 1.37
CA ILE A 192 0.24 8.90 0.37
C ILE A 192 -1.25 8.59 0.28
N ILE A 193 -1.78 8.51 -0.93
CA ILE A 193 -3.14 8.06 -1.21
C ILE A 193 -3.08 6.84 -2.13
N HIS A 194 -3.77 5.76 -1.77
CA HIS A 194 -3.94 4.62 -2.65
C HIS A 194 -4.92 4.96 -3.80
N ASP A 195 -4.70 4.39 -4.98
CA ASP A 195 -5.48 4.66 -6.21
C ASP A 195 -6.95 4.17 -6.18
N ALA A 196 -7.34 3.47 -5.11
CA ALA A 196 -8.66 2.85 -4.90
C ALA A 196 -9.14 1.96 -6.06
N PHE A 197 -8.22 1.33 -6.78
CA PHE A 197 -8.42 0.53 -7.99
C PHE A 197 -8.96 1.35 -9.19
N PHE A 198 -8.80 2.67 -9.18
CA PHE A 198 -9.13 3.57 -10.30
C PHE A 198 -7.89 3.91 -11.15
N GLN A 199 -7.37 2.90 -11.86
CA GLN A 199 -6.09 2.96 -12.59
C GLN A 199 -6.17 3.52 -14.02
N PHE A 200 -7.34 4.00 -14.47
CA PHE A 200 -7.54 4.48 -15.83
C PHE A 200 -7.79 5.98 -15.89
N ASN A 201 -7.28 6.62 -16.95
CA ASN A 201 -7.49 8.03 -17.28
C ASN A 201 -6.99 9.01 -16.20
N HIS A 202 -5.99 8.63 -15.41
CA HIS A 202 -5.39 9.47 -14.37
C HIS A 202 -6.46 10.04 -13.42
N TYR A 203 -7.30 9.14 -12.89
CA TYR A 203 -8.50 9.48 -12.12
C TYR A 203 -8.23 10.51 -11.02
N TRP A 204 -7.08 10.39 -10.36
CA TRP A 204 -6.68 11.20 -9.21
C TRP A 204 -6.01 12.53 -9.56
N ASP A 205 -5.73 12.82 -10.83
CA ASP A 205 -5.03 14.05 -11.25
C ASP A 205 -5.67 15.34 -10.70
N ASN A 206 -6.99 15.37 -10.52
CA ASN A 206 -7.71 16.56 -10.05
C ASN A 206 -7.98 16.58 -8.53
N VAL A 207 -7.60 15.53 -7.80
CA VAL A 207 -7.71 15.43 -6.35
C VAL A 207 -6.36 15.77 -5.74
N LEU A 208 -6.31 16.70 -4.78
CA LEU A 208 -5.05 17.11 -4.15
C LEU A 208 -3.93 17.42 -5.18
N ASN A 209 -4.28 18.16 -6.23
CA ASN A 209 -3.41 18.37 -7.38
C ASN A 209 -2.18 19.24 -7.05
N THR A 210 -1.01 18.61 -7.01
CA THR A 210 0.28 19.25 -6.68
C THR A 210 0.89 20.10 -7.79
N GLN A 211 0.38 19.99 -9.03
CA GLN A 211 0.86 20.74 -10.20
C GLN A 211 0.11 22.07 -10.38
N ILE A 212 -1.15 22.14 -9.95
CA ILE A 212 -2.06 23.27 -10.20
C ILE A 212 -2.32 24.07 -8.92
N ASP A 213 -2.50 23.42 -7.77
CA ASP A 213 -2.76 24.09 -6.51
C ASP A 213 -1.47 24.25 -5.70
N PRO A 214 -0.90 25.47 -5.59
CA PRO A 214 0.34 25.70 -4.84
C PRO A 214 0.19 25.54 -3.32
N SER A 215 -1.04 25.39 -2.80
CA SER A 215 -1.30 25.06 -1.40
C SER A 215 -1.24 23.55 -1.12
N VAL A 216 -1.29 22.73 -2.17
CA VAL A 216 -1.14 21.27 -2.10
C VAL A 216 0.26 20.86 -2.56
N TRP A 217 0.94 20.07 -1.74
CA TRP A 217 2.32 19.64 -2.01
C TRP A 217 2.61 18.30 -1.35
N ASP A 218 3.63 17.59 -1.81
CA ASP A 218 4.09 16.28 -1.32
C ASP A 218 2.95 15.28 -1.11
N VAL A 219 2.15 15.10 -2.16
CA VAL A 219 1.13 14.05 -2.27
C VAL A 219 1.63 13.02 -3.28
N ILE A 220 1.71 11.77 -2.86
CA ILE A 220 2.17 10.64 -3.66
C ILE A 220 0.97 9.72 -3.89
N LEU A 221 0.80 9.28 -5.13
CA LEU A 221 -0.20 8.28 -5.49
C LEU A 221 0.43 6.89 -5.43
N ASP A 222 -0.17 6.01 -4.65
CA ASP A 222 0.22 4.60 -4.54
C ASP A 222 -0.63 3.74 -5.49
N HIS A 223 0.06 2.97 -6.32
CA HIS A 223 -0.52 1.96 -7.19
C HIS A 223 -0.07 0.54 -6.80
N HIS A 224 -1.04 -0.35 -6.69
CA HIS A 224 -0.78 -1.77 -6.48
C HIS A 224 -0.95 -2.54 -7.78
N HIS A 225 0.05 -3.36 -8.12
CA HIS A 225 0.12 -4.02 -9.41
C HIS A 225 0.31 -5.52 -9.27
N TYR A 226 -0.73 -6.24 -9.68
CA TYR A 226 -0.78 -7.70 -9.71
C TYR A 226 -1.39 -8.18 -11.04
N GLN A 227 -1.13 -9.44 -11.40
CA GLN A 227 -1.68 -10.04 -12.63
C GLN A 227 -2.20 -11.46 -12.39
N ILE A 228 -2.77 -11.70 -11.21
CA ILE A 228 -3.11 -13.05 -10.73
C ILE A 228 -4.51 -13.15 -10.11
N PHE A 229 -5.22 -12.03 -9.92
CA PHE A 229 -6.48 -12.02 -9.17
C PHE A 229 -7.73 -12.19 -10.05
N SER A 230 -7.55 -12.44 -11.35
CA SER A 230 -8.62 -12.88 -12.25
C SER A 230 -8.14 -13.95 -13.24
N VAL A 231 -9.09 -14.77 -13.71
CA VAL A 231 -8.81 -15.84 -14.70
C VAL A 231 -8.18 -15.28 -15.97
N GLY A 232 -8.62 -14.11 -16.44
CA GLY A 232 -8.08 -13.49 -17.66
C GLY A 232 -6.62 -13.06 -17.52
N GLU A 233 -6.20 -12.65 -16.33
CA GLU A 233 -4.81 -12.28 -16.06
C GLU A 233 -3.93 -13.51 -15.96
N LEU A 234 -4.38 -14.54 -15.23
CA LEU A 234 -3.67 -15.82 -15.07
C LEU A 234 -3.48 -16.59 -16.39
N GLN A 235 -4.28 -16.30 -17.41
CA GLN A 235 -4.19 -16.91 -18.74
C GLN A 235 -3.17 -16.24 -19.66
N ARG A 236 -2.59 -15.10 -19.25
CA ARG A 236 -1.59 -14.39 -20.07
C ARG A 236 -0.38 -15.29 -20.30
N SER A 237 0.19 -15.19 -21.50
CA SER A 237 1.52 -15.71 -21.73
C SER A 237 2.55 -14.87 -20.97
N THR A 238 3.77 -15.38 -20.76
CA THR A 238 4.87 -14.59 -20.20
C THR A 238 5.10 -13.28 -20.97
N ASP A 239 4.97 -13.32 -22.30
CA ASP A 239 5.15 -12.14 -23.16
C ASP A 239 4.04 -11.11 -22.94
N ASP A 240 2.80 -11.57 -22.72
CA ASP A 240 1.67 -10.70 -22.41
C ASP A 240 1.79 -10.11 -21.00
N HIS A 241 2.26 -10.88 -20.01
CA HIS A 241 2.54 -10.38 -18.66
C HIS A 241 3.61 -9.28 -18.67
N VAL A 242 4.70 -9.50 -19.40
CA VAL A 242 5.76 -8.51 -19.61
C VAL A 242 5.21 -7.28 -20.32
N SER A 243 4.44 -7.47 -21.39
CA SER A 243 3.86 -6.35 -22.15
C SER A 243 2.88 -5.53 -21.30
N PHE A 244 2.08 -6.18 -20.46
CA PHE A 244 1.18 -5.51 -19.52
C PHE A 244 1.95 -4.70 -18.48
N ALA A 245 2.98 -5.29 -17.85
CA ALA A 245 3.85 -4.59 -16.91
C ALA A 245 4.50 -3.34 -17.55
N CYS A 246 5.03 -3.48 -18.77
CA CYS A 246 5.57 -2.35 -19.51
C CYS A 246 4.53 -1.27 -19.86
N ASN A 247 3.27 -1.66 -20.09
CA ASN A 247 2.23 -0.68 -20.38
C ASN A 247 1.87 0.16 -19.14
N ILE A 248 1.96 -0.40 -17.92
CA ILE A 248 1.75 0.34 -16.68
C ILE A 248 2.66 1.58 -16.63
N GLY A 249 3.97 1.40 -16.81
CA GLY A 249 4.91 2.52 -16.79
C GLY A 249 4.59 3.58 -17.86
N TRP A 250 4.14 3.18 -19.05
CA TRP A 250 3.72 4.14 -20.08
C TRP A 250 2.47 4.95 -19.69
N GLN A 251 1.53 4.37 -18.94
CA GLN A 251 0.33 5.06 -18.49
C GLN A 251 0.63 5.94 -17.28
N GLU A 252 1.13 5.36 -16.20
CA GLU A 252 1.23 6.03 -14.88
C GLU A 252 2.34 7.07 -14.83
N SER A 253 3.37 6.97 -15.69
CA SER A 253 4.35 8.06 -15.83
C SER A 253 3.76 9.38 -16.33
N GLY A 254 2.52 9.36 -16.87
CA GLY A 254 1.79 10.53 -17.35
C GLY A 254 1.05 11.32 -16.27
N GLU A 255 0.92 10.79 -15.06
CA GLU A 255 0.09 11.38 -14.00
C GLU A 255 0.67 12.67 -13.42
N TYR A 256 -0.17 13.47 -12.76
CA TYR A 256 0.23 14.73 -12.16
C TYR A 256 1.00 14.55 -10.86
N HIS A 257 0.52 13.66 -10.00
CA HIS A 257 1.17 13.28 -8.76
C HIS A 257 2.49 12.55 -9.04
N SER A 258 3.38 12.59 -8.06
CA SER A 258 4.45 11.60 -8.02
C SER A 258 3.82 10.24 -7.72
N THR A 259 4.24 9.19 -8.43
CA THR A 259 3.64 7.86 -8.27
C THR A 259 4.67 6.87 -7.75
N LEU A 260 4.22 5.90 -6.97
CA LEU A 260 5.03 4.77 -6.52
C LEU A 260 4.21 3.50 -6.72
N CYS A 261 4.86 2.40 -7.09
CA CYS A 261 4.24 1.09 -6.96
C CYS A 261 4.47 0.56 -5.53
N GLY A 262 3.54 0.80 -4.60
CA GLY A 262 3.64 0.41 -3.19
C GLY A 262 3.46 -1.09 -2.97
N GLU A 263 2.84 -1.80 -3.91
CA GLU A 263 2.78 -3.25 -3.87
C GLU A 263 2.86 -3.91 -5.26
N TRP A 264 3.70 -4.94 -5.34
CA TRP A 264 3.83 -5.86 -6.46
C TRP A 264 4.58 -7.12 -6.03
N THR A 265 4.46 -8.22 -6.79
CA THR A 265 5.18 -9.48 -6.50
C THR A 265 5.83 -10.08 -7.74
N ALA A 266 6.51 -11.21 -7.56
CA ALA A 266 6.93 -12.05 -8.68
C ALA A 266 5.84 -13.03 -9.13
N ALA A 267 4.69 -13.08 -8.45
CA ALA A 267 3.69 -14.12 -8.66
C ALA A 267 3.11 -14.10 -10.07
N LEU A 268 3.08 -15.27 -10.70
CA LEU A 268 2.39 -15.51 -11.97
C LEU A 268 1.19 -16.45 -11.79
N THR A 269 0.97 -16.91 -10.56
CA THR A 269 -0.18 -17.73 -10.18
C THR A 269 -0.79 -17.23 -8.88
N ASP A 270 -2.04 -17.60 -8.62
CA ASP A 270 -2.69 -17.43 -7.32
C ASP A 270 -2.66 -18.71 -6.48
N CYS A 271 -1.63 -19.56 -6.69
CA CYS A 271 -1.50 -20.88 -6.05
C CYS A 271 -1.09 -20.84 -4.57
N ALA A 272 -0.56 -19.72 -4.10
CA ALA A 272 -0.16 -19.57 -2.71
C ALA A 272 -1.32 -19.94 -1.77
N LYS A 273 -1.05 -20.83 -0.81
CA LYS A 273 -2.08 -21.32 0.11
C LYS A 273 -2.71 -20.15 0.86
N TRP A 274 -4.04 -20.06 0.80
CA TRP A 274 -4.86 -19.00 1.41
C TRP A 274 -4.61 -17.59 0.90
N LEU A 275 -3.95 -17.41 -0.25
CA LEU A 275 -3.80 -16.09 -0.87
C LEU A 275 -5.15 -15.45 -1.20
N ASN A 276 -6.12 -16.24 -1.68
CA ASN A 276 -7.48 -15.78 -1.94
C ASN A 276 -8.34 -15.67 -0.66
N GLY A 277 -7.73 -15.90 0.50
CA GLY A 277 -8.37 -16.01 1.80
C GLY A 277 -8.44 -17.44 2.33
N MET A 278 -8.49 -17.57 3.65
CA MET A 278 -8.64 -18.86 4.31
C MET A 278 -9.84 -19.66 3.77
N ALA A 279 -9.62 -20.96 3.56
CA ALA A 279 -10.56 -21.93 2.99
C ALA A 279 -10.99 -21.65 1.53
N ARG A 280 -10.29 -20.78 0.81
CA ARG A 280 -10.44 -20.58 -0.63
C ARG A 280 -9.23 -21.18 -1.36
N GLY A 281 -9.50 -21.84 -2.48
CA GLY A 281 -8.47 -22.41 -3.35
C GLY A 281 -7.85 -21.37 -4.29
N ALA A 282 -7.29 -21.84 -5.40
CA ALA A 282 -6.70 -21.03 -6.46
C ALA A 282 -7.57 -21.03 -7.72
N ARG A 283 -7.59 -19.92 -8.44
CA ARG A 283 -8.18 -19.86 -9.79
C ARG A 283 -7.32 -20.65 -10.76
N TYR A 284 -6.00 -20.67 -10.57
CA TYR A 284 -5.05 -21.32 -11.47
C TYR A 284 -5.30 -22.82 -11.67
N ASP A 285 -5.63 -23.56 -10.59
CA ASP A 285 -5.95 -25.00 -10.64
C ASP A 285 -7.46 -25.31 -10.62
N ALA A 286 -8.29 -24.27 -10.76
CA ALA A 286 -9.76 -24.34 -10.72
C ALA A 286 -10.34 -24.86 -9.40
N THR A 287 -9.63 -24.69 -8.28
CA THR A 287 -10.19 -24.93 -6.95
C THR A 287 -10.92 -23.69 -6.37
N TYR A 288 -10.90 -22.55 -7.07
CA TYR A 288 -11.63 -21.33 -6.72
C TYR A 288 -12.04 -20.52 -7.96
N GLN A 289 -13.32 -20.13 -8.06
CA GLN A 289 -13.86 -19.18 -9.07
C GLN A 289 -13.38 -19.35 -10.52
N ASN A 290 -13.13 -20.59 -10.96
CA ASN A 290 -12.75 -20.91 -12.32
C ASN A 290 -13.28 -22.29 -12.69
N ASP A 291 -13.84 -22.44 -13.89
CA ASP A 291 -14.45 -23.68 -14.35
C ASP A 291 -13.41 -24.67 -14.92
N GLN A 292 -12.24 -24.19 -15.34
CA GLN A 292 -11.20 -25.00 -15.99
C GLN A 292 -9.80 -24.62 -15.52
N ALA A 293 -9.03 -25.62 -15.07
CA ALA A 293 -7.66 -25.41 -14.63
C ALA A 293 -6.78 -24.85 -15.77
N ILE A 294 -6.01 -23.82 -15.45
CA ILE A 294 -4.97 -23.24 -16.31
C ILE A 294 -3.69 -24.06 -16.17
N GLY A 295 -3.36 -24.46 -14.94
CA GLY A 295 -2.22 -25.31 -14.61
C GLY A 295 -2.40 -26.03 -13.27
N SER A 296 -1.33 -26.64 -12.76
CA SER A 296 -1.33 -27.29 -11.43
C SER A 296 -0.60 -26.42 -10.41
N CYS A 297 -1.16 -26.33 -9.20
CA CYS A 297 -0.54 -25.67 -8.05
C CYS A 297 0.35 -26.61 -7.21
N ASP A 298 0.53 -27.89 -7.57
CA ASP A 298 1.23 -28.90 -6.75
C ASP A 298 2.63 -28.48 -6.27
N ASN A 299 3.34 -27.67 -7.05
CA ASN A 299 4.69 -27.17 -6.73
C ASN A 299 4.73 -25.73 -6.19
N LEU A 300 3.56 -25.09 -6.04
CA LEU A 300 3.42 -23.65 -5.79
C LEU A 300 2.65 -23.35 -4.49
N PHE A 301 1.99 -24.35 -3.89
CA PHE A 301 1.35 -24.19 -2.57
C PHE A 301 2.33 -23.90 -1.43
N VAL A 302 3.58 -24.35 -1.57
CA VAL A 302 4.68 -24.18 -0.61
C VAL A 302 6.01 -24.00 -1.35
N ALA A 303 7.04 -23.52 -0.66
CA ALA A 303 8.34 -23.21 -1.22
C ALA A 303 9.00 -24.46 -1.81
N ASN A 304 9.02 -24.55 -3.14
CA ASN A 304 9.69 -25.60 -3.88
C ASN A 304 10.91 -25.04 -4.63
N TYR A 305 12.07 -25.05 -3.98
CA TYR A 305 13.30 -24.52 -4.56
C TYR A 305 13.69 -25.21 -5.87
N ASP A 306 13.51 -26.53 -5.98
CA ASP A 306 13.88 -27.27 -7.20
C ASP A 306 13.09 -26.75 -8.41
N TYR A 307 11.80 -26.48 -8.24
CA TYR A 307 10.95 -25.88 -9.28
C TYR A 307 11.48 -24.52 -9.75
N PHE A 308 11.85 -23.62 -8.82
CA PHE A 308 12.36 -22.29 -9.18
C PHE A 308 13.82 -22.26 -9.65
N THR A 309 14.58 -23.34 -9.45
CA THR A 309 15.93 -23.48 -10.01
C THR A 309 15.95 -24.02 -11.44
N ASP A 310 14.83 -24.55 -11.93
CA ASP A 310 14.68 -24.88 -13.34
C ASP A 310 14.90 -23.63 -14.20
N GLU A 311 15.71 -23.76 -15.26
CA GLU A 311 16.18 -22.60 -16.04
C GLU A 311 15.02 -21.90 -16.76
N GLU A 312 14.06 -22.66 -17.29
CA GLU A 312 12.90 -22.12 -18.01
C GLU A 312 11.95 -21.41 -17.05
N VAL A 313 11.67 -22.04 -15.89
CA VAL A 313 10.86 -21.42 -14.83
C VAL A 313 11.52 -20.13 -14.34
N ARG A 314 12.79 -20.18 -13.91
CA ARG A 314 13.53 -19.01 -13.43
C ARG A 314 13.53 -17.90 -14.48
N SER A 315 13.74 -18.23 -15.76
CA SER A 315 13.74 -17.25 -16.85
C SER A 315 12.41 -16.52 -16.99
N THR A 316 11.29 -17.25 -16.87
CA THR A 316 9.93 -16.71 -16.95
C THR A 316 9.68 -15.68 -15.84
N TYR A 317 9.97 -16.05 -14.60
CA TYR A 317 9.82 -15.13 -13.46
C TYR A 317 10.80 -13.95 -13.56
N ARG A 318 12.04 -14.20 -14.00
CA ARG A 318 13.05 -13.15 -14.13
C ARG A 318 12.67 -12.10 -15.17
N ARG A 319 12.13 -12.51 -16.31
CA ARG A 319 11.59 -11.61 -17.35
C ARG A 319 10.49 -10.73 -16.80
N TYR A 320 9.54 -11.33 -16.09
CA TYR A 320 8.41 -10.63 -15.50
C TYR A 320 8.84 -9.61 -14.45
N VAL A 321 9.70 -10.02 -13.51
CA VAL A 321 10.25 -9.16 -12.46
C VAL A 321 11.04 -7.99 -13.05
N GLU A 322 11.94 -8.22 -14.00
CA GLU A 322 12.72 -7.14 -14.60
C GLU A 322 11.85 -6.12 -15.37
N ALA A 323 10.80 -6.58 -16.04
CA ALA A 323 9.85 -5.70 -16.74
C ALA A 323 9.07 -4.82 -15.75
N GLN A 324 8.60 -5.38 -14.64
CA GLN A 324 7.94 -4.63 -13.56
C GLN A 324 8.88 -3.58 -12.96
N MET A 325 10.12 -3.96 -12.60
CA MET A 325 11.10 -3.03 -12.04
C MET A 325 11.45 -1.88 -13.00
N ASP A 326 11.52 -2.16 -14.31
CA ASP A 326 11.73 -1.14 -15.33
C ASP A 326 10.52 -0.21 -15.45
N ALA A 327 9.30 -0.76 -15.45
CA ALA A 327 8.05 0.01 -15.53
C ALA A 327 7.89 0.96 -14.34
N TYR A 328 8.11 0.47 -13.13
CA TYR A 328 7.94 1.25 -11.89
C TYR A 328 9.09 2.23 -11.62
N THR A 329 10.07 2.32 -12.53
CA THR A 329 11.13 3.34 -12.49
C THR A 329 11.13 4.23 -13.73
N PHE A 330 10.07 4.16 -14.53
CA PHE A 330 9.96 4.91 -15.76
C PHE A 330 9.22 6.25 -15.57
N GLY A 331 9.82 7.32 -16.11
CA GLY A 331 9.21 8.65 -16.10
C GLY A 331 8.97 9.17 -14.68
N LYS A 332 7.71 9.39 -14.31
CA LYS A 332 7.30 9.83 -12.96
C LYS A 332 7.02 8.71 -11.95
N MET A 333 7.12 7.45 -12.38
CA MET A 333 7.08 6.34 -11.44
C MET A 333 8.40 6.31 -10.66
N ASN A 334 8.31 6.63 -9.39
CA ASN A 334 9.46 6.91 -8.53
C ASN A 334 9.93 5.69 -7.76
N GLY A 335 9.78 4.50 -8.35
CA GLY A 335 10.22 3.25 -7.78
C GLY A 335 9.09 2.35 -7.31
N TRP A 336 9.45 1.41 -6.45
CA TRP A 336 8.60 0.30 -6.08
C TRP A 336 8.91 -0.25 -4.68
N VAL A 337 7.90 -0.88 -4.07
CA VAL A 337 7.99 -1.58 -2.79
C VAL A 337 7.46 -3.00 -3.01
N PHE A 338 8.35 -3.99 -2.94
CA PHE A 338 7.98 -5.38 -3.21
C PHE A 338 7.18 -5.96 -2.05
N TRP A 339 6.08 -6.62 -2.38
CA TRP A 339 5.26 -7.33 -1.43
C TRP A 339 5.62 -8.83 -1.43
N CYS A 340 6.26 -9.40 -0.41
CA CYS A 340 6.78 -8.78 0.81
C CYS A 340 8.24 -9.23 1.08
N TRP A 341 8.86 -8.71 2.14
CA TRP A 341 10.26 -9.00 2.49
C TRP A 341 10.52 -10.51 2.67
N LYS A 342 9.58 -11.21 3.32
CA LYS A 342 9.66 -12.65 3.57
C LYS A 342 8.30 -13.26 3.83
N THR A 343 8.15 -14.53 3.48
CA THR A 343 7.03 -15.37 3.91
C THR A 343 7.56 -16.56 4.71
N GLU A 344 6.67 -17.37 5.30
CA GLU A 344 7.09 -18.65 5.90
C GLU A 344 7.54 -19.65 4.85
N ASN A 345 6.83 -19.74 3.72
CA ASN A 345 6.99 -20.82 2.75
C ASN A 345 6.47 -20.49 1.34
N LEU A 346 6.48 -19.24 0.88
CA LEU A 346 5.98 -18.86 -0.45
C LEU A 346 7.03 -18.07 -1.23
N ILE A 347 7.64 -18.69 -2.24
CA ILE A 347 8.75 -18.07 -3.00
C ILE A 347 8.28 -16.88 -3.83
N GLU A 348 7.12 -16.97 -4.51
CA GLU A 348 6.60 -15.89 -5.36
C GLU A 348 6.38 -14.55 -4.63
N TRP A 349 6.23 -14.63 -3.31
CA TRP A 349 5.89 -13.52 -2.40
C TRP A 349 7.04 -13.18 -1.44
N ASP A 350 8.20 -13.82 -1.56
CA ASP A 350 9.35 -13.69 -0.66
C ASP A 350 10.55 -13.08 -1.39
N PHE A 351 10.74 -11.77 -1.19
CA PHE A 351 11.83 -11.02 -1.81
C PHE A 351 13.20 -11.67 -1.57
N LYS A 352 13.45 -12.12 -0.33
CA LYS A 352 14.73 -12.69 0.07
C LYS A 352 15.02 -14.02 -0.65
N GLN A 353 14.01 -14.88 -0.78
CA GLN A 353 14.14 -16.14 -1.51
C GLN A 353 14.34 -15.88 -3.01
N LEU A 354 13.57 -14.96 -3.60
CA LEU A 354 13.71 -14.60 -5.02
C LEU A 354 15.08 -14.00 -5.35
N VAL A 355 15.67 -13.22 -4.45
CA VAL A 355 17.07 -12.76 -4.57
C VAL A 355 18.03 -13.94 -4.55
N SER A 356 17.87 -14.90 -3.63
CA SER A 356 18.74 -16.08 -3.54
C SER A 356 18.69 -16.97 -4.78
N LEU A 357 17.56 -16.97 -5.48
CA LEU A 357 17.30 -17.71 -6.71
C LEU A 357 17.70 -16.93 -7.97
N ASN A 358 18.23 -15.70 -7.83
CA ASN A 358 18.51 -14.79 -8.94
C ASN A 358 17.28 -14.55 -9.86
N ILE A 359 16.08 -14.55 -9.27
CA ILE A 359 14.85 -14.08 -9.92
C ILE A 359 14.70 -12.57 -9.70
N ILE A 360 14.98 -12.07 -8.50
CA ILE A 360 15.20 -10.63 -8.29
C ILE A 360 16.68 -10.32 -8.55
N PRO A 361 17.00 -9.30 -9.38
CA PRO A 361 18.37 -8.91 -9.69
C PRO A 361 19.16 -8.47 -8.45
N GLN A 362 20.44 -8.84 -8.40
CA GLN A 362 21.41 -8.22 -7.50
C GLN A 362 22.72 -7.88 -8.27
N PRO A 363 23.16 -6.61 -8.30
CA PRO A 363 22.47 -5.42 -7.77
C PRO A 363 21.10 -5.21 -8.42
N LEU A 364 20.17 -4.49 -7.76
CA LEU A 364 18.78 -4.31 -8.24
C LEU A 364 18.67 -3.66 -9.63
N THR A 365 19.72 -2.98 -10.08
CA THR A 365 19.82 -2.37 -11.41
C THR A 365 20.32 -3.34 -12.49
N ALA A 366 20.72 -4.56 -12.12
CA ALA A 366 21.16 -5.56 -13.08
C ALA A 366 19.98 -6.05 -13.93
N ARG A 367 20.26 -6.35 -15.20
CA ARG A 367 19.28 -6.90 -16.14
C ARG A 367 19.89 -8.04 -16.94
N GLU A 368 19.18 -9.16 -16.98
CA GLU A 368 19.43 -10.28 -17.89
C GLU A 368 18.63 -10.07 -19.19
N TYR A 369 17.43 -9.48 -19.09
CA TYR A 369 16.53 -9.16 -20.18
C TYR A 369 16.44 -7.64 -20.32
N TRP A 370 17.39 -7.08 -21.07
CA TRP A 370 17.53 -5.63 -21.22
C TRP A 370 16.42 -5.00 -22.09
N ASN A 371 15.87 -3.87 -21.62
CA ASN A 371 14.97 -2.97 -22.37
C ASN A 371 13.73 -3.67 -22.96
N GLN A 372 13.13 -4.60 -22.19
CA GLN A 372 11.91 -5.30 -22.60
C GLN A 372 10.76 -4.33 -22.92
N CYS A 373 10.70 -3.19 -22.22
CA CYS A 373 9.64 -2.20 -22.37
C CYS A 373 9.91 -1.13 -23.44
N GLY A 374 11.12 -1.08 -24.01
CA GLY A 374 11.48 -0.08 -25.01
C GLY A 374 11.54 1.37 -24.51
N TYR A 375 11.64 1.59 -23.19
CA TYR A 375 11.75 2.92 -22.59
C TYR A 375 13.02 3.66 -23.01
N ILE A 376 14.10 2.92 -23.31
CA ILE A 376 15.36 3.49 -23.78
C ILE A 376 15.36 3.45 -25.31
N GLN A 377 15.25 4.62 -25.93
CA GLN A 377 15.42 4.81 -27.38
C GLN A 377 16.84 5.32 -27.67
N TYR A 378 17.52 4.69 -28.62
CA TYR A 378 18.90 5.02 -29.04
C TYR A 378 18.96 6.08 -30.14
#